data_AF-A0A852ZJP4-F1
#
_entry.id   AF-A0A852ZJP4-F1
#
_cell.length_a   1.000
_cell.length_b   1.000
_cell.length_c   1.000
_cell.angle_alpha   90.00
_cell.angle_beta   90.00
_cell.angle_gamma   90.00
#
_symmetry.space_group_name_H-M   'P 1'
#
loop_
_entity.id
_entity.type
_entity.pdbx_description
1 polymer ?
#
loop_
_entity_poly.entity_id
_entity_poly.type
_entity_poly.pdbx_seq_one_letter_code
_entity_poly.pdbx_strand_id
1 'polypeptide(L)'
;MVAMSRGLMPHQRHDLDRLAYEPPAHQANAQFREWTRVSDQARRERAAALASNARWVASGQYAGWTEALRDAADVILWLDPSAPAATVGVLQHAIVWRWRGSRDWDLRSMVQAARGAWSYPSRPQATAEELRERDEANGARTLEVFLSPVSNKVIRCRSLKEVVETIERLSGRSRAT
;
A
#
# COMPACT_ATOMS: atom_id res chain seq x y z
N MET A 1 3.88 2.52 -2.55
CA MET A 1 3.13 1.90 -1.44
C MET A 1 2.85 2.96 -0.39
N VAL A 2 1.67 2.93 0.24
CA VAL A 2 1.29 3.87 1.30
C VAL A 2 0.91 3.08 2.55
N ALA A 3 1.36 3.56 3.71
CA ALA A 3 0.82 3.17 4.99
C ALA A 3 0.08 4.36 5.60
N MET A 4 -1.16 4.14 6.03
CA MET A 4 -2.01 5.13 6.67
C MET A 4 -2.28 4.66 8.10
N SER A 5 -2.32 5.57 9.06
CA SER A 5 -2.56 5.21 10.46
C SER A 5 -3.41 6.23 11.20
N ARG A 6 -4.19 5.72 12.16
CA ARG A 6 -4.91 6.50 13.18
C ARG A 6 -4.56 5.98 14.57
N GLY A 7 -4.21 6.86 15.51
CA GLY A 7 -3.76 6.55 16.87
C GLY A 7 -2.37 5.87 17.00
N LEU A 8 -1.86 5.72 18.23
CA LEU A 8 -0.54 5.15 18.58
C LEU A 8 -0.67 3.79 19.34
N MET A 9 0.25 2.85 19.13
CA MET A 9 0.27 1.36 19.31
C MET A 9 -0.43 0.71 20.54
N PRO A 10 -0.73 -0.63 20.55
CA PRO A 10 -0.55 -1.64 19.48
C PRO A 10 -1.83 -1.82 18.64
N HIS A 11 -1.67 -1.91 17.33
CA HIS A 11 -2.78 -1.79 16.37
C HIS A 11 -3.14 -3.10 15.69
N GLN A 12 -4.40 -3.24 15.30
CA GLN A 12 -4.80 -4.18 14.26
C GLN A 12 -4.25 -3.67 12.93
N ARG A 13 -3.32 -4.44 12.34
CA ARG A 13 -2.77 -4.15 11.02
C ARG A 13 -3.72 -4.70 9.96
N HIS A 14 -4.14 -3.83 9.05
CA HIS A 14 -4.99 -4.18 7.93
C HIS A 14 -4.18 -4.11 6.64
N ASP A 15 -4.15 -5.23 5.93
CA ASP A 15 -3.72 -5.24 4.54
C ASP A 15 -4.90 -4.79 3.68
N LEU A 16 -4.72 -3.76 2.84
CA LEU A 16 -5.79 -3.28 1.97
C LEU A 16 -6.22 -4.35 0.96
N ASP A 17 -5.32 -5.27 0.59
CA ASP A 17 -5.66 -6.44 -0.21
C ASP A 17 -6.74 -7.29 0.47
N ARG A 18 -6.68 -7.42 1.80
CA ARG A 18 -7.69 -8.18 2.57
C ARG A 18 -9.01 -7.44 2.76
N LEU A 19 -9.05 -6.13 2.48
CA LEU A 19 -10.31 -5.39 2.40
C LEU A 19 -10.93 -5.50 1.00
N ALA A 20 -10.08 -5.54 -0.04
CA ALA A 20 -10.47 -5.57 -1.44
C ALA A 20 -10.93 -6.96 -1.93
N TYR A 21 -10.55 -8.02 -1.23
CA TYR A 21 -10.82 -9.41 -1.62
C TYR A 21 -11.44 -10.22 -0.47
N GLU A 22 -12.14 -11.28 -0.82
CA GLU A 22 -12.70 -12.27 0.11
C GLU A 22 -12.22 -13.68 -0.23
N PRO A 23 -11.86 -14.49 0.80
CA PRO A 23 -11.59 -15.90 0.59
C PRO A 23 -12.88 -16.63 0.17
N PRO A 24 -12.78 -17.74 -0.57
CA PRO A 24 -13.91 -18.61 -0.83
C PRO A 24 -14.57 -19.07 0.47
N ALA A 25 -15.91 -19.05 0.53
CA ALA A 25 -16.69 -19.29 1.75
C ALA A 25 -16.40 -20.63 2.46
N HIS A 26 -15.87 -21.62 1.73
CA HIS A 26 -15.62 -22.98 2.24
C HIS A 26 -14.14 -23.35 2.32
N GLN A 27 -13.22 -22.40 2.16
CA GLN A 27 -11.78 -22.66 2.16
C GLN A 27 -11.02 -21.65 3.02
N ALA A 28 -10.99 -21.90 4.33
CA ALA A 28 -10.32 -21.02 5.30
C ALA A 28 -8.81 -20.83 5.02
N ASN A 29 -8.18 -21.76 4.29
CA ASN A 29 -6.76 -21.72 3.93
C ASN A 29 -6.51 -21.46 2.43
N ALA A 30 -7.50 -20.93 1.70
CA ALA A 30 -7.33 -20.61 0.29
C ALA A 30 -6.18 -19.62 0.08
N GLN A 31 -5.38 -19.87 -0.96
CA GLN A 31 -4.32 -18.96 -1.36
C GLN A 31 -4.92 -17.65 -1.87
N PHE A 32 -4.24 -16.52 -1.67
CA PHE A 32 -4.76 -15.20 -2.03
C PHE A 32 -5.21 -15.08 -3.49
N ARG A 33 -4.55 -15.77 -4.42
CA ARG A 33 -4.94 -15.83 -5.85
C ARG A 33 -6.31 -16.44 -6.11
N GLU A 34 -6.85 -17.19 -5.16
CA GLU A 34 -8.17 -17.83 -5.21
C GLU A 34 -9.25 -16.94 -4.61
N TRP A 35 -8.87 -15.80 -4.02
CA TRP A 35 -9.81 -14.87 -3.42
C TRP A 35 -10.52 -14.09 -4.50
N THR A 36 -11.80 -13.81 -4.27
CA THR A 36 -12.63 -13.05 -5.20
C THR A 36 -12.64 -11.59 -4.79
N ARG A 37 -12.45 -10.70 -5.76
CA ARG A 37 -12.58 -9.26 -5.54
C ARG A 37 -14.02 -8.96 -5.13
N VAL A 38 -14.19 -8.25 -4.01
CA VAL A 38 -15.52 -7.79 -3.58
C VAL A 38 -15.97 -6.59 -4.40
N SER A 39 -17.28 -6.31 -4.39
CA SER A 39 -17.85 -5.18 -5.15
C SER A 39 -17.23 -3.85 -4.73
N ASP A 40 -17.18 -2.89 -5.66
CA ASP A 40 -16.64 -1.54 -5.39
C ASP A 40 -17.33 -0.87 -4.20
N GLN A 41 -18.65 -1.04 -4.10
CA GLN A 41 -19.44 -0.54 -2.98
C GLN A 41 -18.97 -1.16 -1.65
N ALA A 42 -18.81 -2.49 -1.60
CA ALA A 42 -18.34 -3.18 -0.39
C ALA A 42 -16.94 -2.72 0.03
N ARG A 43 -16.05 -2.42 -0.91
CA ARG A 43 -14.70 -1.91 -0.59
C ARG A 43 -14.75 -0.54 0.06
N ARG A 44 -15.57 0.38 -0.47
CA ARG A 44 -15.76 1.72 0.10
C ARG A 44 -16.39 1.64 1.49
N GLU A 45 -17.38 0.78 1.67
CA GLU A 45 -18.02 0.56 2.97
C GLU A 45 -17.03 0.01 4.00
N ARG A 46 -16.18 -0.96 3.62
CA ARG A 46 -15.10 -1.48 4.48
C ARG A 46 -14.07 -0.42 4.82
N ALA A 47 -13.65 0.38 3.85
CA ALA A 47 -12.73 1.49 4.08
C ALA A 47 -13.32 2.50 5.07
N ALA A 48 -14.58 2.88 4.91
CA ALA A 48 -15.28 3.79 5.80
C ALA A 48 -15.45 3.20 7.21
N ALA A 49 -15.83 1.92 7.31
CA ALA A 49 -15.92 1.21 8.58
C ALA A 49 -14.58 1.19 9.31
N LEU A 50 -13.49 0.86 8.62
CA LEU A 50 -12.15 0.89 9.20
C LEU A 50 -11.73 2.32 9.60
N ALA A 51 -12.00 3.32 8.74
CA ALA A 51 -11.71 4.72 9.01
C ALA A 51 -12.40 5.22 10.29
N SER A 52 -13.59 4.70 10.60
CA SER A 52 -14.36 5.05 11.79
C SER A 52 -13.75 4.53 13.10
N ASN A 53 -12.87 3.52 13.04
CA ASN A 53 -12.19 3.01 14.22
C ASN A 53 -11.24 4.06 14.79
N ALA A 54 -11.16 4.12 16.12
CA ALA A 54 -10.27 5.06 16.80
C ALA A 54 -8.79 4.79 16.54
N ARG A 55 -8.42 3.53 16.25
CA ARG A 55 -7.03 3.11 16.04
C ARG A 55 -6.91 2.07 14.94
N TRP A 56 -6.02 2.30 13.97
CA TRP A 56 -5.76 1.35 12.88
C TRP A 56 -4.46 1.68 12.13
N VAL A 57 -3.89 0.67 11.46
CA VAL A 57 -2.85 0.85 10.44
C VAL A 57 -3.27 0.09 9.19
N ALA A 58 -3.30 0.77 8.06
CA ALA A 58 -3.61 0.17 6.76
C ALA A 58 -2.43 0.33 5.81
N SER A 59 -2.06 -0.72 5.07
CA SER A 59 -0.98 -0.66 4.07
C SER A 59 -1.45 -1.20 2.73
N GLY A 60 -1.05 -0.54 1.64
CA GLY A 60 -1.27 -1.03 0.28
C GLY A 60 -0.96 0.00 -0.79
N GLN A 61 -1.43 -0.27 -2.00
CA GLN A 61 -1.20 0.57 -3.19
C GLN A 61 -2.49 1.15 -3.79
N TYR A 62 -3.62 0.99 -3.10
CA TYR A 62 -4.93 1.44 -3.57
C TYR A 62 -5.18 2.92 -3.34
N ALA A 63 -5.67 3.60 -4.38
CA ALA A 63 -6.10 4.99 -4.34
C ALA A 63 -7.57 5.17 -4.73
N GLY A 64 -8.17 4.25 -5.50
CA GLY A 64 -9.50 4.46 -6.09
C GLY A 64 -10.73 4.28 -5.17
N TRP A 65 -10.54 3.81 -3.94
CA TRP A 65 -11.63 3.54 -2.99
C TRP A 65 -11.24 3.80 -1.52
N THR A 66 -10.04 4.32 -1.29
CA THR A 66 -9.42 4.47 0.03
C THR A 66 -9.49 5.90 0.56
N GLU A 67 -10.30 6.77 -0.04
CA GLU A 67 -10.47 8.17 0.35
C GLU A 67 -10.84 8.32 1.82
N ALA A 68 -11.76 7.50 2.35
CA ALA A 68 -12.15 7.54 3.75
C ALA A 68 -10.97 7.25 4.70
N LEU A 69 -10.08 6.32 4.33
CA LEU A 69 -8.87 6.01 5.10
C LEU A 69 -7.86 7.16 4.99
N ARG A 70 -7.65 7.67 3.76
CA ARG A 70 -6.80 8.84 3.53
C ARG A 70 -7.26 10.00 4.40
N ASP A 71 -8.54 10.30 4.44
CA ASP A 71 -9.08 11.47 5.12
C ASP A 71 -9.07 11.29 6.65
N ALA A 72 -9.33 10.09 7.16
CA ALA A 72 -9.32 9.80 8.60
C ALA A 72 -7.93 9.56 9.21
N ALA A 73 -6.89 9.31 8.40
CA ALA A 73 -5.55 9.08 8.91
C ALA A 73 -5.01 10.31 9.66
N ASP A 74 -4.28 10.08 10.75
CA ASP A 74 -3.50 11.12 11.44
C ASP A 74 -2.15 11.34 10.75
N VAL A 75 -1.57 10.26 10.22
CA VAL A 75 -0.28 10.25 9.52
C VAL A 75 -0.37 9.30 8.32
N ILE A 76 0.25 9.71 7.22
CA ILE A 76 0.41 8.91 6.01
C ILE A 76 1.89 8.79 5.69
N LEU A 77 2.43 7.57 5.71
CA LEU A 77 3.76 7.26 5.23
C LEU A 77 3.69 6.84 3.75
N TRP A 78 4.20 7.71 2.87
CA TRP A 78 4.30 7.41 1.45
C TRP A 78 5.70 6.88 1.13
N LEU A 79 5.77 5.58 0.81
CA LEU A 79 6.99 4.93 0.34
C LEU A 79 7.19 5.20 -1.14
N ASP A 80 8.18 6.04 -1.42
CA ASP A 80 8.53 6.49 -2.77
C ASP A 80 10.04 6.37 -3.03
N PRO A 81 10.56 5.12 -3.08
CA PRO A 81 11.95 4.88 -3.43
C PRO A 81 12.25 5.33 -4.86
N SER A 82 13.51 5.65 -5.12
CA SER A 82 13.98 5.90 -6.50
C SER A 82 13.79 4.63 -7.36
N ALA A 83 13.58 4.79 -8.67
CA ALA A 83 13.45 3.65 -9.59
C ALA A 83 14.56 2.60 -9.44
N PRO A 84 15.85 2.99 -9.33
CA PRO A 84 16.92 2.02 -9.06
C PRO A 84 16.74 1.28 -7.73
N ALA A 85 16.44 2.00 -6.64
CA ALA A 85 16.27 1.38 -5.32
C ALA A 85 15.06 0.44 -5.28
N ALA A 86 13.94 0.85 -5.87
CA ALA A 86 12.74 0.02 -6.02
C ALA A 86 13.02 -1.26 -6.80
N THR A 87 13.72 -1.13 -7.93
CA THR A 87 14.07 -2.25 -8.82
C THR A 87 14.98 -3.25 -8.12
N VAL A 88 16.02 -2.76 -7.43
CA VAL A 88 16.92 -3.61 -6.64
C VAL A 88 16.15 -4.34 -5.55
N GLY A 89 15.28 -3.65 -4.81
CA GLY A 89 14.47 -4.26 -3.76
C GLY A 89 13.55 -5.37 -4.27
N VAL A 90 12.88 -5.15 -5.41
CA VAL A 90 12.03 -6.16 -6.06
C VAL A 90 12.84 -7.38 -6.51
N LEU A 91 14.01 -7.17 -7.11
CA LEU A 91 14.88 -8.26 -7.54
C LEU A 91 15.44 -9.06 -6.36
N GLN A 92 15.89 -8.38 -5.31
CA GLN A 92 16.36 -9.03 -4.08
C GLN A 92 15.24 -9.89 -3.45
N HIS A 93 14.03 -9.33 -3.35
CA HIS A 93 12.87 -10.05 -2.86
C HIS A 93 12.58 -11.30 -3.71
N ALA A 94 12.56 -11.16 -5.03
CA ALA A 94 12.33 -12.26 -5.94
C ALA A 94 13.36 -13.38 -5.80
N ILE A 95 14.66 -13.03 -5.69
CA ILE A 95 15.75 -14.00 -5.49
C ILE A 95 15.55 -14.77 -4.18
N VAL A 96 15.26 -14.07 -3.08
CA VAL A 96 15.03 -14.69 -1.77
C VAL A 96 13.84 -15.66 -1.83
N TRP A 97 12.73 -15.27 -2.44
CA TRP A 97 11.56 -16.15 -2.57
C TRP A 97 11.80 -17.34 -3.50
N ARG A 98 12.54 -17.14 -4.59
CA ARG A 98 12.97 -18.23 -5.46
C ARG A 98 13.83 -19.25 -4.71
N TRP A 99 14.78 -18.79 -3.89
CA TRP A 99 15.60 -19.67 -3.05
C TRP A 99 14.78 -20.41 -1.99
N ARG A 100 13.68 -19.83 -1.52
CA ARG A 100 12.70 -20.48 -0.63
C ARG A 100 11.75 -21.44 -1.35
N GLY A 101 11.94 -21.68 -2.64
CA GLY A 101 11.16 -22.65 -3.42
C GLY A 101 9.87 -22.08 -4.03
N SER A 102 9.65 -20.76 -4.00
CA SER A 102 8.50 -20.16 -4.71
C SER A 102 8.69 -20.30 -6.22
N ARG A 103 7.67 -20.86 -6.88
CA ARG A 103 7.62 -20.99 -8.36
C ARG A 103 7.10 -19.73 -9.05
N ASP A 104 6.52 -18.79 -8.29
CA ASP A 104 5.90 -17.58 -8.82
C ASP A 104 6.94 -16.53 -9.28
N TRP A 105 8.22 -16.76 -8.97
CA TRP A 105 9.35 -15.90 -9.35
C TRP A 105 10.24 -16.56 -10.41
N ASP A 106 9.65 -16.85 -11.58
CA ASP A 106 10.43 -17.19 -12.76
C ASP A 106 11.16 -15.95 -13.33
N LEU A 107 12.12 -16.16 -14.23
CA LEU A 107 12.92 -15.07 -14.78
C LEU A 107 12.06 -14.02 -15.50
N ARG A 108 10.97 -14.45 -16.15
CA ARG A 108 10.04 -13.56 -16.84
C ARG A 108 9.33 -12.65 -15.85
N SER A 109 8.83 -13.20 -14.75
CA SER A 109 8.14 -12.48 -13.68
C SER A 109 9.08 -11.52 -12.97
N MET A 110 10.34 -11.92 -12.74
CA MET A 110 11.39 -11.03 -12.21
C MET A 110 11.63 -9.83 -13.12
N VAL A 111 11.82 -10.06 -14.43
CA VAL A 111 12.04 -8.98 -15.41
C VAL A 111 10.82 -8.07 -15.51
N GLN A 112 9.61 -8.64 -15.50
CA GLN A 112 8.37 -7.86 -15.53
C GLN A 112 8.21 -7.00 -14.28
N ALA A 113 8.49 -7.55 -13.09
CA ALA A 113 8.43 -6.81 -11.84
C ALA A 113 9.50 -5.70 -11.77
N ALA A 114 10.73 -6.00 -12.21
CA ALA A 114 11.81 -5.02 -12.30
C ALA A 114 11.48 -3.87 -13.27
N ARG A 115 10.97 -4.19 -14.47
CA ARG A 115 10.49 -3.18 -15.43
C ARG A 115 9.35 -2.36 -14.86
N GLY A 116 8.43 -3.00 -14.13
CA GLY A 116 7.35 -2.35 -13.41
C GLY A 116 7.88 -1.30 -12.43
N ALA A 117 8.77 -1.71 -11.52
CA ALA A 117 9.41 -0.85 -10.52
C ALA A 117 10.21 0.29 -11.16
N TRP A 118 10.97 0.01 -12.22
CA TRP A 118 11.76 1.02 -12.91
C TRP A 118 10.89 2.09 -13.58
N SER A 119 9.78 1.67 -14.22
CA SER A 119 8.85 2.59 -14.88
C SER A 119 7.96 3.39 -13.92
N TYR A 120 7.84 2.97 -12.66
CA TYR A 120 6.86 3.52 -11.72
C TYR A 120 6.92 5.05 -11.57
N PRO A 121 8.10 5.70 -11.42
CA PRO A 121 8.15 7.16 -11.27
C PRO A 121 7.77 7.93 -12.55
N SER A 122 7.88 7.31 -13.72
CA SER A 122 7.65 7.95 -15.02
C SER A 122 6.28 7.65 -15.62
N ARG A 123 5.44 6.85 -14.95
CA ARG A 123 4.09 6.56 -15.43
C ARG A 123 3.21 7.81 -15.46
N PRO A 124 2.35 7.95 -16.47
CA PRO A 124 1.43 9.08 -16.56
C PRO A 124 0.45 9.05 -15.38
N GLN A 125 -0.01 10.24 -15.00
CA GLN A 125 -1.10 10.37 -14.04
C GLN A 125 -2.33 9.63 -14.57
N ALA A 126 -2.90 8.75 -13.76
CA ALA A 126 -4.18 8.11 -14.08
C ALA A 126 -5.32 9.12 -13.94
N THR A 127 -6.29 9.04 -14.84
CA THR A 127 -7.58 9.70 -14.68
C THR A 127 -8.36 9.08 -13.51
N ALA A 128 -9.38 9.78 -13.03
CA ALA A 128 -10.28 9.24 -12.00
C ALA A 128 -11.06 8.00 -12.49
N GLU A 129 -11.25 7.83 -13.79
CA GLU A 129 -11.84 6.63 -14.37
C GLU A 129 -10.86 5.47 -14.38
N GLU A 130 -9.62 5.69 -14.85
CA GLU A 130 -8.56 4.67 -14.84
C GLU A 130 -8.23 4.19 -13.42
N LEU A 131 -8.28 5.08 -12.42
CA LEU A 131 -8.13 4.73 -11.01
C LEU A 131 -9.27 3.86 -10.48
N ARG A 132 -10.50 4.06 -10.97
CA ARG A 132 -11.65 3.22 -10.60
C ARG A 132 -11.56 1.84 -11.26
N GLU A 133 -11.02 1.75 -12.47
CA GLU A 133 -10.84 0.48 -13.17
C GLU A 133 -9.67 -0.34 -12.59
N ARG A 134 -8.52 0.29 -12.34
CA ARG A 134 -7.30 -0.39 -11.92
C ARG A 134 -7.14 -0.50 -10.41
N ASP A 135 -7.88 0.30 -9.65
CA ASP A 135 -7.85 0.47 -8.18
C ASP A 135 -6.54 0.96 -7.57
N GLU A 136 -5.42 0.65 -8.21
CA GLU A 136 -4.07 0.92 -7.76
C GLU A 136 -3.58 2.28 -8.27
N ALA A 137 -2.80 2.96 -7.42
CA ALA A 137 -2.01 4.09 -7.88
C ALA A 137 -1.00 3.59 -8.93
N ASN A 138 -1.27 3.89 -10.20
CA ASN A 138 -0.47 3.39 -11.31
C ASN A 138 0.98 3.93 -11.28
N GLY A 139 1.27 5.02 -10.55
CA GLY A 139 2.57 5.69 -10.48
C GLY A 139 2.64 6.80 -9.43
N ALA A 140 3.84 7.37 -9.24
CA ALA A 140 4.08 8.39 -8.22
C ALA A 140 3.22 9.65 -8.37
N ARG A 141 3.02 10.13 -9.61
CA ARG A 141 2.20 11.32 -9.92
C ARG A 141 0.73 11.14 -9.52
N THR A 142 0.17 9.97 -9.80
CA THR A 142 -1.20 9.63 -9.44
C THR A 142 -1.38 9.63 -7.92
N LEU A 143 -0.41 9.09 -7.21
CA LEU A 143 -0.44 9.06 -5.76
C LEU A 143 -0.28 10.46 -5.15
N GLU A 144 0.57 11.31 -5.74
CA GLU A 144 0.73 12.70 -5.35
C GLU A 144 -0.60 13.48 -5.46
N VAL A 145 -1.32 13.30 -6.58
CA VAL A 145 -2.64 13.91 -6.79
C VAL A 145 -3.65 13.39 -5.77
N PHE A 146 -3.70 12.07 -5.56
CA PHE A 146 -4.59 11.44 -4.58
C PHE A 146 -4.36 11.96 -3.14
N LEU A 147 -3.10 12.18 -2.77
CA LEU A 147 -2.69 12.63 -1.44
C LEU A 147 -2.70 14.16 -1.29
N SER A 148 -2.81 14.92 -2.39
CA SER A 148 -2.78 16.39 -2.37
C SER A 148 -3.76 17.04 -1.38
N PRO A 149 -5.02 16.56 -1.19
CA PRO A 149 -5.96 17.18 -0.26
C PRO A 149 -5.53 17.09 1.21
N VAL A 150 -4.59 16.20 1.52
CA VAL A 150 -4.11 15.91 2.88
C VAL A 150 -2.58 15.99 2.98
N SER A 151 -1.95 16.81 2.14
CA SER A 151 -0.49 16.89 2.05
C SER A 151 0.20 17.20 3.39
N ASN A 152 -0.49 17.91 4.30
CA ASN A 152 0.00 18.26 5.63
C ASN A 152 0.27 17.06 6.56
N LYS A 153 -0.32 15.89 6.30
CA LYS A 153 -0.09 14.66 7.08
C LYS A 153 0.74 13.60 6.35
N VAL A 154 1.23 13.91 5.15
CA VAL A 154 2.00 13.00 4.33
C VAL A 154 3.49 13.15 4.62
N ILE A 155 4.14 12.05 4.97
CA ILE A 155 5.59 11.95 5.09
C ILE A 155 6.08 11.04 3.99
N ARG A 156 6.78 11.61 3.00
CA ARG A 156 7.39 10.87 1.90
C ARG A 156 8.74 10.30 2.36
N CYS A 157 8.88 8.98 2.26
CA CYS A 157 10.11 8.26 2.60
C CYS A 157 10.69 7.62 1.33
N ARG A 158 11.96 7.91 1.04
CA ARG A 158 12.68 7.39 -0.13
C ARG A 158 13.50 6.14 0.18
N SER A 159 13.65 5.80 1.45
CA SER A 159 14.46 4.68 1.91
C SER A 159 13.84 4.01 3.13
N LEU A 160 14.19 2.74 3.37
CA LEU A 160 13.79 2.03 4.59
C LEU A 160 14.31 2.72 5.86
N LYS A 161 15.52 3.29 5.78
CA LYS A 161 16.11 4.06 6.88
C LYS A 161 15.20 5.23 7.28
N GLU A 162 14.75 6.03 6.32
CA GLU A 162 13.83 7.14 6.59
C GLU A 162 12.49 6.67 7.18
N VAL A 163 12.00 5.50 6.78
CA VAL A 163 10.78 4.90 7.37
C VAL A 163 11.01 4.59 8.84
N VAL A 164 12.11 3.91 9.17
CA VAL A 164 12.47 3.53 10.54
C VAL A 164 12.64 4.79 11.40
N GLU A 165 13.43 5.75 10.95
CA GLU A 165 13.65 7.03 11.65
C GLU A 165 12.34 7.81 11.85
N THR A 166 11.43 7.75 10.88
CA THR A 166 10.11 8.38 11.00
C THR A 166 9.24 7.67 12.03
N ILE A 167 9.19 6.34 12.01
CA ILE A 167 8.44 5.55 12.98
C ILE A 167 8.99 5.79 14.39
N GLU A 168 10.31 5.81 14.57
CA GLU A 168 10.95 6.10 15.85
C GLU A 168 10.60 7.49 16.37
N ARG A 169 10.68 8.51 15.52
CA ARG A 169 10.31 9.89 15.85
C ARG A 169 8.83 10.04 16.23
N LEU A 170 7.93 9.38 15.50
CA LEU A 170 6.50 9.38 15.81
C LEU A 170 6.22 8.65 17.14
N SER A 171 6.92 7.55 17.39
CA SER A 171 6.81 6.78 18.63
C SER A 171 7.39 7.52 19.84
N GLY A 172 8.48 8.28 19.64
CA GLY A 172 9.14 9.06 20.68
C GLY A 172 8.34 10.30 21.11
N ARG A 173 7.68 10.98 20.15
CA ARG A 173 6.76 12.11 20.46
C ARG A 173 5.61 11.69 21.38
N SER A 174 5.19 10.43 21.32
CA SER A 174 4.10 9.89 22.15
C SER A 174 4.46 9.78 23.64
N ARG A 175 5.74 9.85 24.03
CA ARG A 175 6.15 9.73 25.44
C ARG A 175 6.25 11.08 26.16
N ALA A 176 6.12 12.19 25.44
CA ALA A 176 6.38 13.54 25.96
C ALA A 176 5.09 14.35 26.24
N THR A 177 3.93 13.73 26.15
CA THR A 177 2.59 14.32 26.38
C THR A 177 1.80 13.43 27.31
#